data_AF-A0A2D7XVF8-F1
#
_entry.id   AF-A0A2D7XVF8-F1
#
_cell.length_a   1.000
_cell.length_b   1.000
_cell.length_c   1.000
_cell.angle_alpha   90.00
_cell.angle_beta   90.00
_cell.angle_gamma   90.00
#
_symmetry.space_group_name_H-M   'P 1'
#
loop_
_entity.id
_entity.type
_entity.pdbx_description
1 polymer ?
#
loop_
_entity_poly.entity_id
_entity_poly.type
_entity_poly.pdbx_seq_one_letter_code
_entity_poly.pdbx_strand_id
1 'polypeptide(L)'
;MPRLFTLIAIVTLGLIAACAVEPYKDRYPDGNYPPPPGQTYPPPPPGQSYPPGRPIADDGQACGGIAGVQCGNPNSYCKNDYNACGAADQMGYCAPRPDMCTREYRPVCGCDGQTYGNACTAASAGVSVVHDGECGSSGRY
;
A
#
# COMPACT_ATOMS: atom_id res chain seq x y z
N MET A 1 -45.74 -30.94 28.03
CA MET A 1 -44.83 -30.26 28.98
C MET A 1 -43.54 -29.95 28.24
N PRO A 2 -43.30 -28.70 27.84
CA PRO A 2 -42.27 -28.34 26.87
C PRO A 2 -41.08 -27.66 27.55
N ARG A 3 -40.14 -28.38 28.21
CA ARG A 3 -38.93 -27.77 28.82
C ARG A 3 -37.76 -28.73 28.96
N LEU A 4 -37.23 -29.31 27.88
CA LEU A 4 -35.99 -30.09 27.99
C LEU A 4 -35.00 -29.97 26.82
N PHE A 5 -35.41 -29.42 25.67
CA PHE A 5 -34.54 -29.36 24.48
C PHE A 5 -33.68 -28.10 24.35
N THR A 6 -33.79 -27.12 25.25
CA THR A 6 -33.15 -25.81 25.07
C THR A 6 -31.77 -25.67 25.74
N LEU A 7 -31.30 -26.67 26.51
CA LEU A 7 -30.05 -26.56 27.30
C LEU A 7 -28.81 -27.16 26.64
N ILE A 8 -28.93 -27.92 25.55
CA ILE A 8 -27.77 -28.61 24.94
C ILE A 8 -27.05 -27.74 23.89
N ALA A 9 -27.70 -26.71 23.33
CA ALA A 9 -27.13 -25.90 22.25
C ALA A 9 -26.15 -24.79 22.70
N ILE A 10 -26.09 -24.45 23.99
CA ILE A 10 -25.31 -23.29 24.47
C ILE A 10 -23.88 -23.67 24.88
N VAL A 11 -23.62 -24.93 25.25
CA VAL A 11 -22.32 -25.34 25.81
C VAL A 11 -21.27 -25.65 24.73
N THR A 12 -21.65 -25.85 23.47
CA THR A 12 -20.69 -26.15 22.37
C THR A 12 -20.18 -24.91 21.63
N LEU A 13 -20.73 -23.72 21.89
CA LEU A 13 -20.38 -22.47 21.18
C LEU A 13 -19.25 -21.67 21.86
N GLY A 14 -18.74 -22.12 23.01
CA GLY A 14 -17.81 -21.34 23.85
C GLY A 14 -16.31 -21.62 23.69
N LEU A 15 -15.88 -22.45 22.74
CA LEU A 15 -14.48 -22.91 22.65
C LEU A 15 -13.79 -22.67 21.31
N ILE A 16 -14.35 -21.82 20.45
CA ILE A 16 -13.56 -21.22 19.38
C ILE A 16 -12.88 -20.00 19.99
N ALA A 17 -11.83 -20.26 20.78
CA ALA A 17 -10.85 -19.23 21.11
C ALA A 17 -10.31 -18.71 19.77
N ALA A 18 -10.84 -17.56 19.35
CA ALA A 18 -10.28 -16.83 18.23
C ALA A 18 -8.80 -16.65 18.55
N CYS A 19 -7.94 -17.19 17.70
CA CYS A 19 -6.60 -16.66 17.54
C CYS A 19 -6.80 -15.23 17.07
N ALA A 20 -7.01 -14.30 18.00
CA ALA A 20 -7.06 -12.89 17.70
C ALA A 20 -5.62 -12.53 17.31
N VAL A 21 -5.35 -12.58 16.01
CA VAL A 21 -4.23 -11.84 15.46
C VAL A 21 -4.57 -10.38 15.75
N GLU A 22 -3.92 -9.80 16.75
CA GLU A 22 -4.05 -8.37 17.04
C GLU A 22 -3.84 -7.62 15.72
N PRO A 23 -4.71 -6.67 15.34
CA PRO A 23 -4.49 -5.92 14.12
C PRO A 23 -3.14 -5.22 14.27
N TYR A 24 -2.29 -5.34 13.24
CA TYR A 24 -0.86 -4.97 13.29
C TYR A 24 -0.60 -3.54 13.81
N LYS A 25 -1.56 -2.63 13.60
CA LYS A 25 -1.60 -1.26 14.12
C LYS A 25 -1.63 -1.15 15.66
N ASP A 26 -2.25 -2.11 16.35
CA ASP A 26 -2.35 -2.09 17.81
C ASP A 26 -1.02 -2.48 18.46
N ARG A 27 -0.17 -3.21 17.73
CA ARG A 27 1.18 -3.60 18.16
C ARG A 27 2.20 -2.47 18.00
N TYR A 28 1.97 -1.54 17.07
CA TYR A 28 2.84 -0.39 16.78
C TYR A 28 2.02 0.91 16.77
N PRO A 29 1.56 1.38 17.95
CA PRO A 29 0.69 2.54 18.07
C PRO A 29 1.36 3.87 17.69
N ASP A 30 2.70 3.89 17.64
CA ASP A 30 3.53 5.01 17.19
C ASP A 30 3.71 5.02 15.66
N GLY A 31 3.21 4.01 14.95
CA GLY A 31 3.33 3.88 13.50
C GLY A 31 4.75 3.54 13.01
N ASN A 32 5.70 3.28 13.93
CA ASN A 32 7.04 2.84 13.57
C ASN A 32 7.07 1.31 13.40
N TYR A 33 6.46 0.86 12.31
CA TYR A 33 6.40 -0.55 11.97
C TYR A 33 7.80 -1.07 11.63
N PRO A 34 8.34 -2.08 12.33
CA PRO A 34 9.58 -2.73 11.92
C PRO A 34 9.31 -3.57 10.67
N PRO A 35 10.30 -3.74 9.79
CA PRO A 35 10.12 -4.58 8.63
C PRO A 35 9.83 -6.03 9.06
N PRO A 36 9.07 -6.80 8.25
CA PRO A 36 8.83 -8.21 8.53
C PRO A 36 10.13 -8.99 8.74
N PRO A 37 10.15 -10.07 9.54
CA PRO A 37 11.34 -10.90 9.71
C PRO A 37 11.88 -11.38 8.35
N GLY A 38 13.13 -11.03 8.04
CA GLY A 38 13.76 -11.36 6.77
C GLY A 38 13.50 -10.37 5.62
N GLN A 39 12.83 -9.25 5.89
CA GLN A 39 12.65 -8.16 4.94
C GLN A 39 13.35 -6.89 5.40
N THR A 40 13.79 -6.09 4.44
CA THR A 40 14.21 -4.71 4.65
C THR A 40 13.27 -3.83 3.84
N TYR A 41 12.81 -2.70 4.39
CA TYR A 41 12.13 -1.73 3.54
C TYR A 41 13.05 -1.35 2.39
N PRO A 42 12.54 -1.26 1.14
CA PRO A 42 13.33 -0.65 0.09
C PRO A 42 13.73 0.75 0.57
N PRO A 43 14.96 1.20 0.24
CA PRO A 43 15.34 2.58 0.54
C PRO A 43 14.29 3.51 -0.06
N PRO A 44 13.96 4.64 0.62
CA PRO A 44 13.08 5.63 0.02
C PRO A 44 13.62 6.02 -1.36
N PRO A 45 12.75 6.36 -2.32
CA PRO A 45 13.20 6.81 -3.64
C PRO A 45 14.25 7.92 -3.50
N PRO A 46 15.24 8.00 -4.42
CA PRO A 46 16.28 9.03 -4.35
C PRO A 46 15.68 10.43 -4.14
N GLY A 47 16.06 11.09 -3.05
CA GLY A 47 15.57 12.43 -2.71
C GLY A 47 14.35 12.48 -1.78
N GLN A 48 13.87 11.34 -1.25
CA GLN A 48 12.78 11.31 -0.28
C GLN A 48 13.25 10.88 1.12
N SER A 49 12.76 11.56 2.15
CA SER A 49 12.77 11.10 3.54
C SER A 49 11.33 11.09 4.07
N TYR A 50 10.94 10.04 4.80
CA TYR A 50 9.64 10.00 5.48
C TYR A 50 9.72 10.92 6.71
N PRO A 51 8.97 12.03 6.79
CA PRO A 51 8.90 12.80 8.03
C PRO A 51 8.15 11.97 9.08
N PRO A 52 8.53 12.10 10.35
CA PRO A 52 7.83 11.44 11.44
C PRO A 52 6.39 11.98 11.55
N GLY A 53 5.39 11.09 11.61
CA GLY A 53 4.01 11.43 12.01
C GLY A 53 3.02 11.81 10.91
N ARG A 54 3.17 11.34 9.66
CA ARG A 54 2.08 11.50 8.68
C ARG A 54 0.90 10.56 8.99
N PRO A 55 -0.36 10.93 8.68
CA PRO A 55 -1.50 10.03 8.85
C PRO A 55 -1.31 8.75 8.02
N ILE A 56 -1.82 7.63 8.55
CA ILE A 56 -1.68 6.31 7.93
C ILE A 56 -3.03 5.87 7.36
N ALA A 57 -3.02 5.39 6.12
CA ALA A 57 -4.14 4.81 5.41
C ALA A 57 -3.99 3.28 5.29
N ASP A 58 -5.11 2.57 5.47
CA ASP A 58 -5.22 1.15 5.19
C ASP A 58 -5.27 0.88 3.67
N ASP A 59 -5.14 -0.38 3.25
CA ASP A 59 -5.24 -0.76 1.84
C ASP A 59 -6.59 -0.34 1.23
N GLY A 60 -6.54 0.20 0.02
CA GLY A 60 -7.68 0.76 -0.70
C GLY A 60 -8.16 2.13 -0.21
N GLN A 61 -7.62 2.66 0.90
CA GLN A 61 -7.95 4.01 1.36
C GLN A 61 -7.12 5.08 0.64
N ALA A 62 -7.59 6.33 0.74
CA ALA A 62 -6.94 7.47 0.13
C ALA A 62 -5.57 7.76 0.77
N CYS A 63 -4.58 8.06 -0.07
CA CYS A 63 -3.21 8.40 0.33
C CYS A 63 -2.74 9.67 -0.40
N GLY A 64 -1.61 10.25 0.02
CA GLY A 64 -1.06 11.47 -0.57
C GLY A 64 -1.83 12.72 -0.15
N GLY A 65 -2.08 13.63 -1.10
CA GLY A 65 -2.69 14.94 -0.89
C GLY A 65 -1.92 15.85 0.07
N ILE A 66 -2.56 16.95 0.51
CA ILE A 66 -1.94 17.96 1.38
C ILE A 66 -1.52 17.40 2.75
N ALA A 67 -2.27 16.42 3.25
CA ALA A 67 -1.98 15.73 4.50
C ALA A 67 -0.78 14.76 4.36
N GLY A 68 -0.37 14.44 3.14
CA GLY A 68 0.68 13.48 2.84
C GLY A 68 0.40 12.10 3.45
N VAL A 69 -0.85 11.65 3.40
CA VAL A 69 -1.27 10.38 4.02
C VAL A 69 -0.44 9.23 3.44
N GLN A 70 0.19 8.42 4.30
CA GLN A 70 1.03 7.29 3.89
C GLN A 70 0.24 5.99 3.95
N CYS A 71 0.59 5.03 3.10
CA CYS A 71 0.05 3.69 3.22
C CYS A 71 0.71 2.96 4.39
N GLY A 72 -0.11 2.38 5.27
CA GLY A 72 0.38 1.66 6.46
C GLY A 72 0.91 0.28 6.15
N ASN A 73 0.42 -0.35 5.08
CA ASN A 73 0.94 -1.63 4.61
C ASN A 73 2.27 -1.40 3.87
N PRO A 74 3.39 -2.02 4.32
CA PRO A 74 4.69 -1.85 3.67
C PRO A 74 4.78 -2.46 2.27
N ASN A 75 3.87 -3.38 1.94
CA ASN A 75 3.72 -3.96 0.61
C ASN A 75 2.74 -3.17 -0.25
N SER A 76 2.27 -2.00 0.20
CA SER A 76 1.43 -1.11 -0.59
C SER A 76 2.17 0.17 -0.93
N TYR A 77 1.72 0.86 -1.97
CA TYR A 77 2.22 2.15 -2.39
C TYR A 77 1.06 3.10 -2.66
N CYS A 78 1.35 4.40 -2.65
CA CYS A 78 0.35 5.39 -2.99
C CYS A 78 0.21 5.47 -4.51
N LYS A 79 -0.85 4.82 -5.02
CA LYS A 79 -1.18 4.81 -6.44
C LYS A 79 -2.03 6.00 -6.78
N ASN A 80 -1.44 6.93 -7.51
CA ASN A 80 -2.14 8.12 -8.01
C ASN A 80 -2.85 7.79 -9.32
N ASP A 81 -3.75 8.69 -9.73
CA ASP A 81 -4.29 8.68 -11.08
C ASP A 81 -3.21 8.91 -12.14
N TYR A 82 -3.50 8.51 -13.37
CA TYR A 82 -2.58 8.65 -14.49
C TYR A 82 -2.36 10.15 -14.83
N ASN A 83 -1.12 10.54 -15.14
CA ASN A 83 -0.63 11.93 -15.19
C ASN A 83 -0.60 12.68 -13.85
N ALA A 84 -0.72 11.98 -12.71
CA ALA A 84 -0.62 12.59 -11.39
C ALA A 84 0.56 12.04 -10.57
N CYS A 85 1.38 12.93 -10.04
CA CYS A 85 2.53 12.60 -9.19
C CYS A 85 2.41 13.16 -7.78
N GLY A 86 1.19 13.25 -7.25
CA GLY A 86 0.95 13.84 -5.93
C GLY A 86 1.13 15.35 -5.96
N ALA A 87 0.74 15.99 -7.08
CA ALA A 87 0.73 17.44 -7.18
C ALA A 87 -0.19 18.03 -6.09
N ALA A 88 0.42 18.68 -5.09
CA ALA A 88 -0.14 19.35 -3.92
C ALA A 88 -1.28 18.62 -3.18
N ASP A 89 -2.49 18.61 -3.75
CA ASP A 89 -3.70 18.06 -3.12
C ASP A 89 -4.15 16.74 -3.76
N GLN A 90 -3.43 16.28 -4.78
CA GLN A 90 -3.84 15.09 -5.51
C GLN A 90 -3.67 13.85 -4.64
N MET A 91 -4.81 13.25 -4.36
CA MET A 91 -4.94 12.00 -3.64
C MET A 91 -4.78 10.81 -4.59
N GLY A 92 -4.19 9.75 -4.07
CA GLY A 92 -4.22 8.42 -4.66
C GLY A 92 -4.95 7.46 -3.76
N TYR A 93 -4.77 6.16 -3.98
CA TYR A 93 -5.20 5.11 -3.06
C TYR A 93 -4.07 4.13 -2.77
N CYS A 94 -4.10 3.53 -1.59
CA CYS A 94 -3.14 2.50 -1.21
C CYS A 94 -3.41 1.23 -2.01
N ALA A 95 -2.50 0.91 -2.92
CA ALA A 95 -2.57 -0.28 -3.75
C ALA A 95 -1.41 -1.23 -3.41
N PRO A 96 -1.64 -2.55 -3.45
CA PRO A 96 -0.56 -3.51 -3.24
C PRO A 96 0.50 -3.40 -4.35
N ARG A 97 1.76 -3.60 -3.96
CA ARG A 97 2.91 -3.71 -4.83
C ARG A 97 2.98 -5.15 -5.35
N PRO A 98 2.96 -5.38 -6.67
CA PRO A 98 3.11 -6.72 -7.21
C PRO A 98 4.52 -7.27 -6.96
N ASP A 99 4.63 -8.50 -6.47
CA ASP A 99 5.91 -9.21 -6.35
C ASP A 99 6.40 -9.77 -7.68
N MET A 100 5.46 -10.06 -8.60
CA MET A 100 5.72 -10.72 -9.87
C MET A 100 5.11 -9.91 -11.01
N CYS A 101 5.95 -9.60 -12.00
CA CYS A 101 5.55 -8.89 -13.21
C CYS A 101 5.91 -9.68 -14.45
N THR A 102 5.06 -9.55 -15.48
CA THR A 102 5.38 -10.02 -16.83
C THR A 102 6.57 -9.24 -17.40
N ARG A 103 7.32 -9.84 -18.32
CA ARG A 103 8.45 -9.19 -19.02
C ARG A 103 8.05 -8.49 -20.32
N GLU A 104 6.76 -8.26 -20.53
CA GLU A 104 6.26 -7.46 -21.65
C GLU A 104 6.88 -6.05 -21.61
N TYR A 105 7.44 -5.60 -22.73
CA TYR A 105 7.95 -4.24 -22.87
C TYR A 105 6.84 -3.30 -23.34
N ARG A 106 6.25 -2.59 -22.38
CA ARG A 106 5.25 -1.53 -22.59
C ARG A 106 5.64 -0.36 -21.68
N PRO A 107 6.66 0.42 -22.07
CA PRO A 107 7.33 1.31 -21.14
C PRO A 107 6.41 2.39 -20.60
N VAL A 108 6.70 2.82 -19.38
CA VAL A 108 6.02 3.92 -18.70
C VAL A 108 7.04 4.81 -18.01
N CYS A 109 6.74 6.09 -17.89
CA CYS A 109 7.50 7.02 -17.08
C CYS A 109 6.89 7.08 -15.67
N GLY A 110 7.73 6.84 -14.67
CA GLY A 110 7.36 6.96 -13.26
C GLY A 110 7.38 8.41 -12.78
N CYS A 111 6.69 8.67 -11.68
CA CYS A 111 6.71 9.96 -11.00
C CYS A 111 8.06 10.34 -10.37
N ASP A 112 9.00 9.39 -10.32
CA ASP A 112 10.40 9.58 -9.97
C ASP A 112 11.27 9.97 -11.20
N GLY A 113 10.68 10.12 -12.38
CA GLY A 113 11.37 10.43 -13.62
C GLY A 113 12.13 9.25 -14.22
N GLN A 114 11.90 8.01 -13.76
CA GLN A 114 12.53 6.82 -14.30
C GLN A 114 11.61 6.07 -15.26
N THR A 115 12.19 5.51 -16.32
CA THR A 115 11.48 4.62 -17.23
C THR A 115 11.41 3.22 -16.64
N TYR A 116 10.20 2.66 -16.58
CA TYR A 116 9.95 1.28 -16.20
C TYR A 116 9.52 0.48 -17.42
N GLY A 117 9.93 -0.79 -17.51
CA GLY A 117 9.62 -1.65 -18.66
C GLY A 117 8.11 -1.90 -18.85
N ASN A 118 7.34 -1.83 -17.76
CA ASN A 118 5.88 -1.74 -17.77
C ASN A 118 5.31 -1.20 -16.45
N ALA A 119 4.01 -0.89 -16.44
CA ALA A 119 3.30 -0.39 -15.26
C ALA A 119 3.37 -1.31 -14.04
N CYS A 120 3.44 -2.63 -14.23
CA CYS A 120 3.62 -3.56 -13.10
C CYS A 120 4.98 -3.35 -12.45
N THR A 121 6.05 -3.25 -13.24
CA THR A 121 7.40 -3.01 -12.70
C THR A 121 7.52 -1.67 -11.97
N ALA A 122 6.81 -0.64 -12.42
CA ALA A 122 6.70 0.64 -11.68
C ALA A 122 5.98 0.47 -10.34
N ALA A 123 4.82 -0.19 -10.34
CA ALA A 123 4.06 -0.47 -9.12
C ALA A 123 4.84 -1.36 -8.14
N SER A 124 5.59 -2.34 -8.64
CA SER A 124 6.46 -3.20 -7.84
C SER A 124 7.56 -2.39 -7.15
N ALA A 125 8.10 -1.36 -7.81
CA ALA A 125 9.02 -0.39 -7.21
C ALA A 125 8.32 0.62 -6.27
N GLY A 126 6.99 0.59 -6.15
CA GLY A 126 6.21 1.53 -5.36
C GLY A 126 6.03 2.90 -6.01
N VAL A 127 6.16 2.97 -7.33
CA VAL A 127 6.16 4.21 -8.11
C VAL A 127 4.87 4.33 -8.93
N SER A 128 4.18 5.47 -8.78
CA SER A 128 3.05 5.83 -9.63
C SER A 128 3.52 6.21 -11.03
N VAL A 129 2.70 5.90 -12.03
CA VAL A 129 2.98 6.20 -13.45
C VAL A 129 2.50 7.62 -13.76
N VAL A 130 3.39 8.45 -14.30
CA VAL A 130 3.01 9.75 -14.84
C VAL A 130 2.43 9.60 -16.25
N HIS A 131 3.11 8.90 -17.14
CA HIS A 131 2.62 8.70 -18.51
C HIS A 131 3.17 7.40 -19.11
N ASP A 132 2.54 6.93 -20.17
CA ASP A 132 2.95 5.84 -21.02
C ASP A 132 4.13 6.28 -21.90
N GLY A 133 4.97 5.34 -22.27
CA GLY A 133 6.24 5.61 -22.94
C GLY A 133 7.38 5.89 -21.97
N GLU A 134 8.59 5.93 -22.50
CA GLU A 134 9.79 6.21 -21.73
C GLU A 134 9.84 7.67 -21.29
N CYS A 135 10.45 7.97 -20.15
CA CYS A 135 10.69 9.36 -19.76
C CYS A 135 11.54 10.08 -20.81
N GLY A 136 11.23 11.36 -21.09
CA GLY A 136 11.94 12.17 -22.07
C GLY A 136 11.68 11.84 -23.54
N SER A 137 10.97 10.75 -23.84
CA SER A 137 10.58 10.40 -25.22
C SER A 137 9.41 11.26 -25.74
N SER A 138 8.64 11.86 -24.84
CA SER A 138 7.66 12.90 -25.14
C SER A 138 8.23 14.27 -24.78
N GLY A 139 8.49 15.13 -25.78
CA GLY A 139 8.96 16.50 -25.59
C GLY A 139 7.93 17.44 -24.92
N ARG A 140 7.52 17.12 -23.69
CA ARG A 140 6.75 17.99 -22.80
C ARG A 140 7.55 18.17 -21.53
N TYR A 141 8.24 19.30 -21.48
CA TYR A 141 8.90 19.88 -20.32
C TYR A 141 7.87 20.61 -19.45
#